data_AF-A0A6N8FEK0-F1
#
_entry.id   AF-A0A6N8FEK0-F1
#
_cell.length_a   1.000
_cell.length_b   1.000
_cell.length_c   1.000
_cell.angle_alpha   90.00
_cell.angle_beta   90.00
_cell.angle_gamma   90.00
#
_symmetry.space_group_name_H-M   'P 1'
#
loop_
_entity.id
_entity.type
_entity.pdbx_description
1 polymer ?
#
loop_
_entity_poly.entity_id
_entity_poly.type
_entity_poly.pdbx_seq_one_letter_code
_entity_poly.pdbx_strand_id
1 'polypeptide(L)'
;MRIFVVFVTMLFTISLADANQQTMLRVQLQQLTLQSAMLTDVEKVDRIQALSTLINLQDEKQTKLVQSPEQLFQSGYGNEAELAFAKWQMLSDLGLPKEQFRLVYVQDKKDLSRQVWLAWYTADKIKLITSSDVIDRTKTVKRIQSEVDVLSVLDPELVLSNRSHTRSSNT
;
A
#
# COMPACT_ATOMS: atom_id res chain seq x y z
N MET A 1 15.03 23.08 -42.49
CA MET A 1 13.89 23.03 -41.54
C MET A 1 13.05 21.80 -41.83
N ARG A 2 13.23 20.70 -41.07
CA ARG A 2 12.38 19.49 -41.04
C ARG A 2 13.06 18.46 -40.12
N ILE A 3 13.15 18.72 -38.81
CA ILE A 3 13.38 17.77 -37.70
C ILE A 3 13.08 18.58 -36.44
N PHE A 4 11.81 18.88 -36.14
CA PHE A 4 11.43 19.52 -34.87
C PHE A 4 10.01 19.17 -34.40
N VAL A 5 9.31 18.26 -35.09
CA VAL A 5 7.90 17.92 -34.79
C VAL A 5 7.76 16.59 -34.03
N VAL A 6 8.83 15.79 -33.91
CA VAL A 6 8.74 14.43 -33.31
C VAL A 6 9.04 14.42 -31.80
N PHE A 7 9.65 15.47 -31.23
CA PHE A 7 9.97 15.52 -29.80
C PHE A 7 8.85 16.06 -28.89
N VAL A 8 7.81 16.67 -29.47
CA VAL A 8 6.70 17.23 -28.66
C VAL A 8 5.62 16.20 -28.37
N THR A 9 5.47 15.14 -29.19
CA THR A 9 4.44 14.12 -28.98
C THR A 9 4.77 13.08 -27.90
N MET A 10 6.05 12.86 -27.57
CA MET A 10 6.43 11.90 -26.51
C MET A 10 6.25 12.42 -25.08
N LEU A 11 6.13 13.73 -24.88
CA LEU A 11 5.89 14.31 -23.54
C LEU A 11 4.41 14.31 -23.14
N PHE A 12 3.48 14.09 -24.08
CA PHE A 12 2.04 14.06 -23.80
C PHE A 12 1.46 12.65 -23.71
N THR A 13 2.12 11.64 -24.29
CA THR A 13 1.62 10.26 -24.29
C THR A 13 1.78 9.55 -22.94
N ILE A 14 2.79 9.93 -22.15
CA ILE A 14 3.00 9.37 -20.80
C ILE A 14 1.89 9.85 -19.86
N SER A 15 1.52 11.15 -19.91
CA SER A 15 0.49 11.71 -19.02
C SER A 15 -0.90 11.10 -19.23
N LEU A 16 -1.23 10.66 -20.46
CA LEU A 16 -2.55 10.12 -20.76
C LEU A 16 -2.72 8.68 -20.22
N ALA A 17 -1.64 7.89 -20.26
CA ALA A 17 -1.63 6.54 -19.69
C ALA A 17 -1.72 6.59 -18.17
N ASP A 18 -0.94 7.45 -17.52
CA ASP A 18 -0.92 7.60 -16.07
C ASP A 18 -2.24 8.19 -15.54
N ALA A 19 -2.79 9.20 -16.21
CA ALA A 19 -4.10 9.78 -15.86
C ALA A 19 -5.25 8.77 -16.01
N ASN A 20 -5.18 7.89 -17.02
CA ASN A 20 -6.15 6.83 -17.22
C ASN A 20 -6.05 5.75 -16.12
N GLN A 21 -4.83 5.37 -15.72
CA GLN A 21 -4.61 4.44 -14.61
C GLN A 21 -5.11 4.99 -13.27
N GLN A 22 -4.85 6.26 -12.98
CA GLN A 22 -5.33 6.92 -11.76
C GLN A 22 -6.86 7.02 -11.71
N THR A 23 -7.49 7.33 -12.85
CA THR A 23 -8.96 7.37 -12.93
C THR A 23 -9.55 5.99 -12.74
N MET A 24 -8.96 4.97 -13.37
CA MET A 24 -9.37 3.58 -13.21
C MET A 24 -9.25 3.10 -11.75
N LEU A 25 -8.14 3.42 -11.07
CA LEU A 25 -7.92 3.12 -9.65
C LEU A 25 -9.07 3.63 -8.76
N ARG A 26 -9.45 4.90 -8.94
CA ARG A 26 -10.54 5.51 -8.17
C ARG A 26 -11.89 4.85 -8.45
N VAL A 27 -12.18 4.58 -9.72
CA VAL A 27 -13.44 3.94 -10.12
C VAL A 27 -13.54 2.53 -9.54
N GLN A 28 -12.46 1.73 -9.61
CA GLN A 28 -12.47 0.38 -9.05
C GLN A 28 -12.59 0.39 -7.52
N LEU A 29 -11.95 1.34 -6.83
CA LEU A 29 -12.11 1.50 -5.38
C LEU A 29 -13.55 1.86 -5.01
N GLN A 30 -14.16 2.82 -5.70
CA GLN A 30 -15.56 3.19 -5.48
C GLN A 30 -16.52 2.00 -5.69
N GLN A 31 -16.31 1.25 -6.78
CA GLN A 31 -17.10 0.04 -7.04
C GLN A 31 -16.93 -1.00 -5.92
N LEU A 32 -15.70 -1.17 -5.43
CA LEU A 32 -15.39 -2.08 -4.33
C LEU A 32 -16.11 -1.66 -3.03
N THR A 33 -16.12 -0.36 -2.72
CA THR A 33 -16.85 0.16 -1.55
C THR A 33 -18.35 -0.12 -1.66
N LEU A 34 -18.95 0.07 -2.84
CA LEU A 34 -20.37 -0.20 -3.08
C LEU A 34 -20.71 -1.70 -2.97
N GLN A 35 -19.78 -2.58 -3.32
CA GLN A 35 -19.95 -4.03 -3.27
C GLN A 35 -19.50 -4.65 -1.95
N SER A 36 -18.90 -3.86 -1.05
CA SER A 36 -18.23 -4.34 0.18
C SER A 36 -19.10 -5.24 1.05
N ALA A 37 -20.41 -4.96 1.16
CA ALA A 37 -21.35 -5.75 1.96
C ALA A 37 -21.57 -7.18 1.44
N MET A 38 -21.28 -7.42 0.15
CA MET A 38 -21.46 -8.72 -0.50
C MET A 38 -20.17 -9.55 -0.52
N LEU A 39 -19.04 -8.96 -0.11
CA LEU A 39 -17.73 -9.58 -0.15
C LEU A 39 -17.34 -10.11 1.23
N THR A 40 -16.72 -11.28 1.26
CA THR A 40 -16.04 -11.79 2.45
C THR A 40 -14.78 -10.97 2.75
N ASP A 41 -14.31 -11.00 4.00
CA ASP A 41 -13.11 -10.26 4.39
C ASP A 41 -11.86 -10.69 3.60
N VAL A 42 -11.78 -11.97 3.24
CA VAL A 42 -10.68 -12.48 2.39
C VAL A 42 -10.75 -11.89 0.99
N GLU A 43 -11.94 -11.85 0.38
CA GLU A 43 -12.12 -11.24 -0.94
C GLU A 43 -11.83 -9.74 -0.93
N LYS A 44 -12.20 -9.03 0.15
CA LYS A 44 -11.84 -7.61 0.32
C LYS A 44 -10.32 -7.42 0.31
N VAL A 45 -9.59 -8.27 1.04
CA VAL A 45 -8.12 -8.26 1.04
C VAL A 45 -7.55 -8.53 -0.34
N ASP A 46 -8.04 -9.54 -1.05
CA ASP A 46 -7.54 -9.90 -2.38
C ASP A 46 -7.83 -8.79 -3.41
N ARG A 47 -9.00 -8.14 -3.32
CA ARG A 47 -9.37 -7.00 -4.18
C ARG A 47 -8.50 -5.78 -3.92
N ILE A 48 -8.27 -5.44 -2.65
CA ILE A 48 -7.36 -4.35 -2.27
C ILE A 48 -5.92 -4.66 -2.70
N GLN A 49 -5.49 -5.91 -2.59
CA GLN A 49 -4.18 -6.31 -3.10
C GLN A 49 -4.10 -6.11 -4.61
N ALA A 50 -5.10 -6.56 -5.37
CA ALA A 50 -5.14 -6.37 -6.82
C ALA A 50 -5.15 -4.90 -7.23
N LEU A 51 -5.83 -4.02 -6.47
CA LEU A 51 -5.77 -2.58 -6.70
C LEU A 51 -4.39 -2.00 -6.42
N SER A 52 -3.72 -2.51 -5.39
CA SER A 52 -2.43 -1.99 -4.97
C SER A 52 -1.30 -2.24 -5.97
N THR A 53 -1.43 -3.24 -6.85
CA THR A 53 -0.43 -3.50 -7.90
C THR A 53 -0.45 -2.44 -9.01
N LEU A 54 -1.50 -1.62 -9.08
CA LEU A 54 -1.59 -0.49 -10.00
C LEU A 54 -0.84 0.76 -9.47
N ILE A 55 -0.37 0.73 -8.22
CA ILE A 55 0.45 1.79 -7.64
C ILE A 55 1.92 1.45 -7.90
N ASN A 56 2.63 2.38 -8.53
CA ASN A 56 4.05 2.24 -8.78
C ASN A 56 4.84 2.58 -7.52
N LEU A 57 5.65 1.62 -7.07
CA LEU A 57 6.56 1.86 -5.97
C LEU A 57 7.75 2.70 -6.44
N GLN A 58 8.04 3.79 -5.74
CA GLN A 58 9.25 4.57 -6.00
C GLN A 58 10.46 3.81 -5.46
N ASP A 59 11.54 3.74 -6.25
CA ASP A 59 12.78 3.02 -5.92
C ASP A 59 13.50 3.60 -4.68
N GLU A 60 13.14 4.82 -4.26
CA GLU A 60 13.61 5.34 -2.99
C GLU A 60 13.00 4.52 -1.84
N LYS A 61 13.84 3.68 -1.22
CA LYS A 61 13.58 2.85 -0.03
C LYS A 61 13.25 3.67 1.23
N GLN A 62 12.42 4.71 1.10
CA GLN A 62 11.90 5.50 2.20
C GLN A 62 10.82 4.69 2.92
N THR A 63 10.96 4.59 4.23
CA THR A 63 10.00 3.90 5.12
C THR A 63 9.16 4.89 5.92
N LYS A 64 9.25 6.17 5.58
CA LYS A 64 8.50 7.25 6.21
C LYS A 64 7.27 7.56 5.35
N LEU A 65 6.13 7.73 6.00
CA LEU A 65 4.94 8.26 5.36
C LEU A 65 5.18 9.72 4.98
N VAL A 66 5.17 10.06 3.71
CA VAL A 66 5.24 11.45 3.23
C VAL A 66 3.83 11.87 2.79
N GLN A 67 3.14 10.99 2.07
CA GLN A 67 1.81 11.17 1.50
C GLN A 67 0.73 10.47 2.33
N SER A 68 -0.50 10.98 2.23
CA SER A 68 -1.71 10.29 2.71
C SER A 68 -2.18 9.23 1.71
N PRO A 69 -3.00 8.25 2.13
CA PRO A 69 -3.58 7.26 1.21
C PRO A 69 -4.26 7.89 -0.02
N GLU A 70 -5.06 8.94 0.18
CA GLU A 70 -5.76 9.62 -0.91
C GLU A 70 -4.78 10.21 -1.92
N GLN A 71 -3.70 10.83 -1.45
CA GLN A 71 -2.66 11.40 -2.30
C GLN A 71 -1.91 10.33 -3.08
N LEU A 72 -1.66 9.17 -2.47
CA LEU A 72 -1.02 8.03 -3.12
C LEU A 72 -1.89 7.46 -4.26
N PHE A 73 -3.21 7.39 -4.08
CA PHE A 73 -4.12 6.96 -5.16
C PHE A 73 -4.34 8.03 -6.23
N GLN A 74 -4.21 9.31 -5.88
CA GLN A 74 -4.25 10.39 -6.85
C GLN A 74 -2.98 10.45 -7.68
N SER A 75 -1.82 10.21 -7.08
CA SER A 75 -0.53 10.23 -7.77
C SER A 75 -0.27 8.93 -8.53
N GLY A 76 -0.73 7.78 -8.00
CA GLY A 76 -0.37 6.45 -8.49
C GLY A 76 1.07 6.04 -8.13
N TYR A 77 1.74 6.81 -7.26
CA TYR A 77 3.10 6.54 -6.83
C TYR A 77 3.23 6.64 -5.31
N GLY A 78 3.97 5.72 -4.71
CA GLY A 78 4.22 5.76 -3.26
C GLY A 78 5.39 4.88 -2.85
N ASN A 79 5.76 4.97 -1.58
CA ASN A 79 6.72 4.05 -0.98
C ASN A 79 6.04 2.87 -0.26
N GLU A 80 6.82 1.88 0.18
CA GLU A 80 6.32 0.67 0.86
C GLU A 80 5.49 0.99 2.11
N ALA A 81 5.89 1.99 2.90
CA ALA A 81 5.15 2.39 4.09
C ALA A 81 3.80 3.02 3.72
N GLU A 82 3.78 3.89 2.73
CA GLU A 82 2.56 4.55 2.24
C GLU A 82 1.60 3.54 1.63
N LEU A 83 2.11 2.56 0.89
CA LEU A 83 1.32 1.50 0.30
C LEU A 83 0.68 0.61 1.38
N ALA A 84 1.45 0.14 2.36
CA ALA A 84 0.94 -0.66 3.48
C ALA A 84 -0.11 0.11 4.29
N PHE A 85 0.14 1.40 4.50
CA PHE A 85 -0.76 2.28 5.21
C PHE A 85 -2.07 2.55 4.43
N ALA A 86 -1.97 2.76 3.12
CA ALA A 86 -3.11 2.91 2.23
C ALA A 86 -3.98 1.64 2.21
N LYS A 87 -3.37 0.45 2.14
CA LYS A 87 -4.07 -0.84 2.25
C LYS A 87 -4.87 -0.94 3.54
N TRP A 88 -4.26 -0.59 4.67
CA TRP A 88 -4.93 -0.61 5.97
C TRP A 88 -6.14 0.31 6.01
N GLN A 89 -5.99 1.57 5.56
CA GLN A 89 -7.09 2.53 5.55
C GLN A 89 -8.25 2.02 4.69
N MET A 90 -7.98 1.55 3.47
CA MET A 90 -9.03 1.05 2.58
C MET A 90 -9.73 -0.20 3.14
N LEU A 91 -8.99 -1.14 3.73
CA LEU A 91 -9.60 -2.32 4.35
C LEU A 91 -10.50 -1.93 5.52
N SER A 92 -10.10 -0.91 6.27
CA SER A 92 -10.93 -0.32 7.32
C SER A 92 -12.19 0.33 6.75
N ASP A 93 -12.07 1.05 5.64
CA ASP A 93 -13.20 1.68 4.94
C ASP A 93 -14.16 0.64 4.32
N LEU A 94 -13.67 -0.56 4.00
CA LEU A 94 -14.50 -1.72 3.60
C LEU A 94 -15.12 -2.47 4.79
N GLY A 95 -14.95 -1.95 6.01
CA GLY A 95 -15.59 -2.45 7.22
C GLY A 95 -14.81 -3.53 7.97
N LEU A 96 -13.53 -3.78 7.64
CA LEU A 96 -12.71 -4.69 8.46
C LEU A 96 -12.30 -3.97 9.77
N PRO A 97 -12.31 -4.65 10.92
CA PRO A 97 -11.91 -4.04 12.19
C PRO A 97 -10.43 -3.63 12.16
N LYS A 98 -10.15 -2.37 12.52
CA LYS A 98 -8.81 -1.78 12.42
C LYS A 98 -7.79 -2.49 13.30
N GLU A 99 -8.26 -3.03 14.43
CA GLU A 99 -7.45 -3.67 15.46
C GLU A 99 -6.85 -5.00 14.97
N GLN A 100 -7.39 -5.55 13.88
CA GLN A 100 -6.88 -6.75 13.24
C GLN A 100 -5.59 -6.51 12.43
N PHE A 101 -5.12 -5.28 12.32
CA PHE A 101 -4.00 -4.95 11.45
C PHE A 101 -2.77 -4.45 12.18
N ARG A 102 -1.57 -4.84 11.73
CA ARG A 102 -0.30 -4.27 12.19
C ARG A 102 0.63 -3.98 11.02
N LEU A 103 1.34 -2.86 11.08
CA LEU A 103 2.45 -2.57 10.18
C LEU A 103 3.68 -3.36 10.64
N VAL A 104 4.29 -4.10 9.73
CA VAL A 104 5.49 -4.90 9.99
C VAL A 104 6.63 -4.33 9.17
N TYR A 105 7.59 -3.70 9.83
CA TYR A 105 8.80 -3.20 9.21
C TYR A 105 9.81 -4.34 9.16
N VAL A 106 10.29 -4.64 7.95
CA VAL A 106 11.24 -5.70 7.71
C VAL A 106 12.47 -5.17 6.99
N GLN A 107 13.57 -5.91 7.12
CA GLN A 107 14.79 -5.69 6.37
C GLN A 107 15.19 -6.98 5.66
N ASP A 108 15.43 -6.90 4.36
CA ASP A 108 16.01 -8.01 3.61
C ASP A 108 17.45 -8.27 4.06
N LYS A 109 17.78 -9.53 4.35
CA LYS A 109 19.09 -9.91 4.88
C LYS A 109 20.22 -9.81 3.88
N LYS A 110 19.92 -9.91 2.58
CA LYS A 110 20.91 -9.93 1.50
C LYS A 110 21.30 -8.53 1.07
N ASP A 111 20.32 -7.65 0.86
CA ASP A 111 20.56 -6.31 0.32
C ASP A 111 20.30 -5.17 1.32
N LEU A 112 19.90 -5.51 2.55
CA LEU A 112 19.58 -4.58 3.63
C LEU A 112 18.45 -3.60 3.29
N SER A 113 17.68 -3.86 2.23
CA SER A 113 16.51 -3.06 1.88
C SER A 113 15.47 -3.12 2.98
N ARG A 114 14.83 -1.99 3.25
CA ARG A 114 13.72 -1.93 4.21
C ARG A 114 12.41 -1.94 3.47
N GLN A 115 11.47 -2.75 3.95
CA GLN A 115 10.12 -2.84 3.44
C GLN A 115 9.13 -2.73 4.60
N VAL A 116 7.88 -2.40 4.26
CA VAL A 116 6.79 -2.33 5.23
C VAL A 116 5.64 -3.16 4.69
N TRP A 117 5.23 -4.15 5.47
CA TRP A 117 4.12 -5.02 5.13
C TRP A 117 2.94 -4.78 6.07
N LEU A 118 1.75 -5.20 5.66
CA LEU A 118 0.56 -5.15 6.49
C LEU A 118 0.21 -6.58 6.96
N ALA A 119 0.30 -6.82 8.25
CA ALA A 119 -0.18 -8.06 8.85
C ALA A 119 -1.66 -7.95 9.17
N TRP A 120 -2.45 -8.95 8.75
CA TRP A 120 -3.86 -9.11 9.09
C TRP A 120 -4.05 -10.34 9.98
N TYR A 121 -4.58 -10.11 11.18
CA TYR A 121 -4.84 -11.10 12.21
C TYR A 121 -6.33 -11.38 12.26
N THR A 122 -6.72 -12.61 11.90
CA THR A 122 -8.07 -13.13 12.15
C THR A 122 -8.03 -14.10 13.33
N ALA A 123 -9.20 -14.57 13.79
CA ALA A 123 -9.30 -15.52 14.90
C ALA A 123 -8.44 -16.79 14.68
N ASP A 124 -8.30 -17.23 13.43
CA ASP A 124 -7.70 -18.53 13.11
C ASP A 124 -6.43 -18.42 12.26
N LYS A 125 -6.13 -17.25 11.68
CA LYS A 125 -5.07 -17.09 10.68
C LYS A 125 -4.36 -15.74 10.79
N ILE A 126 -3.12 -15.73 10.34
CA ILE A 126 -2.34 -14.52 10.12
C ILE A 126 -1.97 -14.49 8.64
N LYS A 127 -2.30 -13.39 7.97
CA LYS A 127 -1.88 -13.14 6.60
C LYS A 127 -0.92 -11.95 6.58
N LEU A 128 0.11 -12.03 5.75
CA LEU A 128 1.01 -10.92 5.46
C LEU A 128 0.68 -10.38 4.08
N ILE A 129 0.30 -9.12 4.00
CA ILE A 129 -0.03 -8.41 2.77
C ILE A 129 1.20 -7.55 2.45
N THR A 130 2.01 -8.02 1.50
CA THR A 130 3.23 -7.32 1.03
C THR A 130 2.86 -6.32 -0.06
N SER A 131 3.84 -5.67 -0.69
CA SER A 131 3.56 -4.85 -1.88
C SER A 131 2.94 -5.65 -3.01
N SER A 132 3.44 -6.86 -3.27
CA SER A 132 3.08 -7.67 -4.45
C SER A 132 2.18 -8.87 -4.17
N ASP A 133 2.12 -9.40 -2.95
CA ASP A 133 1.43 -10.67 -2.67
C ASP A 133 0.76 -10.73 -1.28
N VAL A 134 -0.14 -11.71 -1.09
CA VAL A 134 -0.76 -12.06 0.20
C VAL A 134 -0.29 -13.44 0.64
N ILE A 135 0.51 -13.49 1.69
CA ILE A 135 1.16 -14.70 2.18
C ILE A 135 0.41 -15.26 3.39
N ASP A 136 -0.07 -16.50 3.30
CA ASP A 136 -0.64 -17.22 4.43
C ASP A 136 0.47 -17.77 5.35
N ARG A 137 0.40 -17.42 6.63
CA ARG A 137 1.41 -17.77 7.64
C ARG A 137 1.41 -19.27 7.99
N THR A 138 0.37 -20.03 7.64
CA THR A 138 0.24 -21.45 8.03
C THR A 138 1.34 -22.37 7.50
N LYS A 139 2.10 -21.98 6.44
CA LYS A 139 3.22 -22.79 5.91
C LYS A 139 4.53 -22.02 5.62
N THR A 140 4.52 -20.68 5.64
CA THR A 140 5.59 -19.88 5.01
C THR A 140 6.53 -19.17 6.00
N VAL A 141 6.28 -19.27 7.32
CA VAL A 141 7.03 -18.55 8.37
C VAL A 141 8.52 -18.79 8.33
N LYS A 142 8.95 -20.05 8.16
CA LYS A 142 10.38 -20.40 8.16
C LYS A 142 11.13 -19.75 7.00
N ARG A 143 10.48 -19.65 5.82
CA ARG A 143 11.07 -19.04 4.63
C ARG A 143 11.19 -17.53 4.75
N ILE A 144 10.16 -16.88 5.30
CA ILE A 144 10.19 -15.44 5.56
C ILE A 144 11.29 -15.12 6.58
N GLN A 145 11.35 -15.85 7.70
CA GLN A 145 12.38 -15.62 8.73
C GLN A 145 13.82 -15.87 8.24
N SER A 146 14.00 -16.73 7.22
CA SER A 146 15.33 -16.96 6.62
C SER A 146 15.76 -15.85 5.65
N GLU A 147 14.81 -15.09 5.09
CA GLU A 147 15.08 -14.09 4.05
C GLU A 147 15.04 -12.65 4.59
N VAL A 148 14.24 -12.38 5.64
CA VAL A 148 14.09 -11.04 6.22
C VAL A 148 14.26 -11.03 7.74
N ASP A 149 14.69 -9.89 8.28
CA ASP A 149 14.66 -9.55 9.69
C ASP A 149 13.47 -8.62 9.99
N VAL A 150 12.71 -8.93 11.05
CA VAL A 150 11.63 -8.05 11.52
C VAL A 150 12.25 -6.98 12.42
N LEU A 151 12.18 -5.73 11.98
CA LEU A 151 12.72 -4.58 12.72
C LEU A 151 11.73 -4.08 13.78
N SER A 152 10.45 -3.96 13.42
CA SER A 152 9.41 -3.49 14.33
C SER A 152 8.01 -3.86 13.86
N VAL A 153 7.08 -3.99 14.82
CA VAL A 153 5.65 -4.18 14.56
C VAL A 153 4.90 -3.04 15.22
N LEU A 154 4.11 -2.28 14.45
CA LEU A 154 3.44 -1.07 14.91
C LEU A 154 1.93 -1.13 14.65
N ASP A 155 1.17 -0.44 15.50
CA ASP A 155 -0.23 -0.15 15.27
C ASP A 155 -0.35 1.03 14.29
N PRO A 156 -1.03 0.87 13.13
CA PRO A 156 -1.23 1.96 12.19
C PRO A 156 -1.90 3.21 12.81
N GLU A 157 -2.82 3.05 13.77
CA GLU A 157 -3.50 4.19 14.41
C GLU A 157 -2.55 5.04 15.26
N LEU A 158 -1.56 4.40 15.90
CA LEU A 158 -0.53 5.10 16.65
C LEU A 158 0.39 5.94 15.75
N VAL A 159 0.57 5.52 14.48
CA VAL A 159 1.37 6.28 13.51
C VAL A 159 0.64 7.56 13.07
N LEU A 160 -0.68 7.50 12.89
CA LEU A 160 -1.50 8.68 12.55
C LEU A 160 -1.60 9.68 13.69
N SER A 161 -1.94 9.19 14.89
CA SER A 161 -2.15 10.04 16.06
C SER A 161 -0.90 10.83 16.41
N ASN A 162 0.28 10.21 16.34
CA ASN A 162 1.55 10.89 16.55
C ASN A 162 1.82 12.03 15.54
N ARG A 163 1.41 11.88 14.26
CA ARG A 163 1.52 12.95 13.26
C ARG A 163 0.54 14.10 13.51
N SER A 164 -0.68 13.80 13.97
CA SER A 164 -1.66 14.84 14.31
C SER A 164 -1.14 15.75 15.43
N HIS A 165 -0.46 15.16 16.43
CA HIS A 165 0.12 15.90 17.54
C HIS A 165 1.34 16.73 17.13
N THR A 166 2.19 16.25 16.21
CA THR A 166 3.33 17.05 15.70
C THR A 166 2.86 18.25 14.87
N ARG A 167 1.71 18.16 14.21
CA ARG A 167 1.14 19.27 13.43
C ARG A 167 0.46 20.31 14.33
N SER A 168 -0.12 19.88 15.45
CA SER A 168 -0.77 20.76 16.44
C SER A 168 0.21 21.46 17.38
N SER A 169 1.43 20.92 17.58
CA SER A 169 2.45 21.55 18.44
C SER A 169 3.24 22.68 17.76
N ASN A 170 3.02 22.90 16.46
CA ASN A 170 3.70 23.93 15.65
C ASN A 170 2.76 25.07 15.21
N THR A 171 1.60 25.21 15.86
CA THR A 171 0.70 26.37 15.76
C THR A 171 0.59 27.04 17.11
#